data_AF-A0A812YGC7-F1
#
_entry.id   AF-A0A812YGC7-F1
#
_cell.length_a   1.000
_cell.length_b   1.000
_cell.length_c   1.000
_cell.angle_alpha   90.00
_cell.angle_beta   90.00
_cell.angle_gamma   90.00
#
_symmetry.space_group_name_H-M   'P 1'
#
loop_
_entity.id
_entity.type
_entity.pdbx_description
1 polymer ?
#
loop_
_entity_poly.entity_id
_entity_poly.type
_entity_poly.pdbx_seq_one_letter_code
_entity_poly.pdbx_strand_id
1 'polypeptide(L)' 'VTAVGDLLGPTISGLERLLQIPTGCGEQNMITLAPNVYVAKYLLATAKMKPDLRQRVVNNMVVGYGRQLTYRH' A
#
# COMPACT_ATOMS: atom_id res chain seq x y z
N VAL A 1 -28.82 15.83 -4.17
CA VAL A 1 -27.81 15.03 -4.92
C VAL A 1 -26.49 15.16 -4.17
N THR A 2 -25.94 14.06 -3.66
CA THR A 2 -24.62 14.02 -3.01
C THR A 2 -23.59 13.56 -4.04
N ALA A 3 -22.64 14.42 -4.38
CA ALA A 3 -21.51 14.06 -5.24
C ALA A 3 -20.31 13.65 -4.38
N VAL A 4 -19.73 12.49 -4.65
CA VAL A 4 -18.47 12.04 -4.01
C VAL A 4 -17.33 12.30 -4.99
N GLY A 5 -16.55 13.35 -4.74
CA GLY A 5 -15.38 13.70 -5.57
C GLY A 5 -14.11 12.88 -5.26
N ASP A 6 -14.11 12.13 -4.16
CA ASP A 6 -13.00 11.28 -3.71
C ASP A 6 -13.57 9.91 -3.29
N LEU A 7 -13.51 8.92 -4.18
CA LEU A 7 -14.08 7.58 -3.96
C LEU A 7 -13.50 6.88 -2.73
N LEU A 8 -12.21 7.12 -2.43
CA LEU A 8 -11.48 6.51 -1.32
C LEU A 8 -11.52 7.37 -0.05
N GLY A 9 -11.97 8.62 -0.15
CA GLY A 9 -12.07 9.56 0.97
C GLY A 9 -12.87 9.02 2.15
N PRO A 10 -14.08 8.47 1.94
CA PRO A 10 -14.90 7.88 3.01
C PRO A 10 -14.29 6.62 3.65
N THR A 11 -13.39 5.91 2.97
CA THR A 11 -12.82 4.63 3.41
C THR A 11 -11.37 4.73 3.86
N ILE A 12 -10.81 5.93 3.94
CA ILE A 12 -9.38 6.12 4.18
C ILE A 12 -8.87 5.49 5.47
N SER A 13 -9.66 5.54 6.54
CA SER A 13 -9.35 4.89 7.82
C SER A 13 -9.28 3.37 7.70
N GLY A 14 -9.94 2.78 6.69
CA GLY A 14 -9.88 1.36 6.37
C GLY A 14 -8.67 0.96 5.52
N LEU A 15 -8.06 1.89 4.78
CA LEU A 15 -6.93 1.59 3.89
C LEU A 15 -5.67 1.15 4.66
N GLU A 16 -5.52 1.56 5.92
CA GLU A 16 -4.41 1.12 6.77
C GLU A 16 -4.40 -0.41 6.97
N ARG A 17 -5.55 -1.09 6.88
CA ARG A 17 -5.64 -2.56 6.95
C ARG A 17 -5.02 -3.26 5.73
N LEU A 18 -4.88 -2.54 4.62
CA LEU A 18 -4.24 -3.04 3.39
C LEU A 18 -2.70 -2.96 3.47
N LEU A 19 -2.15 -2.27 4.46
CA LEU A 19 -0.71 -2.08 4.63
C LEU A 19 -0.06 -3.23 5.40
N GLN A 20 -0.04 -4.39 4.76
CA GLN A 20 0.51 -5.63 5.32
C GLN A 20 1.96 -5.85 4.87
N ILE A 21 2.77 -6.52 5.70
CA ILE A 21 4.13 -6.90 5.30
C ILE A 21 4.02 -7.94 4.19
N PRO A 22 4.69 -7.77 3.04
CA PRO A 22 4.56 -8.72 1.93
C PRO A 22 5.21 -10.07 2.23
N THR A 23 4.52 -11.19 1.98
CA THR A 23 4.93 -12.56 2.35
C THR A 23 4.45 -13.61 1.34
N GLY A 24 4.99 -14.83 1.44
CA GLY A 24 4.55 -15.98 0.63
C GLY A 24 5.29 -16.13 -0.70
N CYS A 25 4.72 -16.94 -1.61
CA CYS A 25 5.22 -17.13 -2.98
C CYS A 25 5.10 -15.85 -3.82
N GLY A 26 5.71 -15.78 -5.01
CA GLY A 26 5.71 -14.57 -5.84
C GLY A 26 4.32 -13.95 -6.08
N GLU A 27 3.28 -14.75 -6.23
CA GLU A 27 1.90 -14.26 -6.32
C GLU A 27 1.39 -13.66 -5.00
N GLN A 28 1.55 -14.38 -3.88
CA GLN A 28 1.11 -13.94 -2.55
C GLN A 28 1.87 -12.71 -2.07
N ASN A 29 3.16 -12.63 -2.38
CA ASN A 29 4.00 -11.47 -2.10
C ASN A 29 3.50 -10.26 -2.88
N MET A 30 3.07 -10.43 -4.14
CA MET A 30 2.45 -9.34 -4.91
C MET A 30 1.07 -8.93 -4.41
N ILE A 31 0.24 -9.87 -3.96
CA ILE A 31 -1.09 -9.58 -3.38
C ILE A 31 -0.99 -8.59 -2.23
N THR A 32 0.09 -8.66 -1.45
CA THR A 32 0.33 -7.79 -0.29
C THR A 32 1.23 -6.60 -0.61
N LEU A 33 2.17 -6.72 -1.56
CA LEU A 33 3.02 -5.62 -2.01
C LEU A 33 2.25 -4.54 -2.80
N ALA A 34 1.39 -4.93 -3.74
CA ALA A 34 0.68 -3.98 -4.59
C ALA A 34 -0.20 -2.99 -3.79
N PRO A 35 -0.99 -3.43 -2.78
CA PRO A 35 -1.76 -2.51 -1.94
C PRO A 35 -0.89 -1.48 -1.21
N ASN A 36 0.29 -1.86 -0.70
CA ASN A 36 1.21 -0.90 -0.07
C ASN A 36 1.58 0.24 -1.03
N VAL A 37 1.87 -0.08 -2.29
CA VAL A 37 2.22 0.90 -3.33
C VAL A 37 1.04 1.83 -3.65
N TYR A 38 -0.14 1.27 -3.92
CA TYR A 38 -1.30 2.06 -4.34
C TYR A 38 -1.87 2.92 -3.21
N VAL A 39 -1.90 2.41 -1.97
CA VAL A 39 -2.30 3.19 -0.80
C VAL A 39 -1.31 4.33 -0.55
N ALA A 40 0.00 4.09 -0.64
CA ALA A 40 0.98 5.17 -0.52
C ALA A 40 0.79 6.26 -1.58
N LYS A 41 0.59 5.87 -2.85
CA LYS A 41 0.32 6.81 -3.93
C LYS A 41 -0.93 7.66 -3.65
N TYR A 42 -2.02 7.04 -3.22
CA TYR A 42 -3.26 7.75 -2.88
C TYR A 42 -3.07 8.74 -1.72
N LEU A 43 -2.42 8.30 -0.64
CA LEU A 43 -2.19 9.14 0.55
C LEU A 43 -1.26 10.32 0.24
N LEU A 44 -0.26 10.13 -0.62
CA LEU A 44 0.60 11.22 -1.10
C LEU A 44 -0.18 12.20 -1.98
N ALA A 45 -0.94 11.70 -2.96
CA ALA A 45 -1.71 12.53 -3.89
C ALA A 45 -2.81 13.36 -3.20
N THR A 46 -3.35 12.86 -2.09
CA THR A 46 -4.37 13.56 -1.29
C THR A 46 -3.80 14.37 -0.14
N ALA A 47 -2.47 14.43 0.03
CA ALA A 47 -1.79 15.05 1.17
C ALA A 47 -2.22 14.50 2.54
N LYS A 48 -2.65 13.24 2.60
CA LYS A 48 -3.10 12.54 3.82
C LYS A 48 -2.03 11.60 4.41
N MET A 49 -0.81 11.66 3.89
CA MET A 49 0.32 10.82 4.33
C MET A 49 0.87 11.30 5.69
N LYS A 50 0.88 10.41 6.69
CA LYS A 50 1.48 10.64 8.01
C LYS A 50 2.92 10.09 8.07
N PRO A 51 3.84 10.71 8.84
CA PRO A 51 5.23 10.25 8.95
C PRO A 51 5.38 8.77 9.38
N ASP A 52 4.67 8.34 10.43
CA ASP A 52 4.73 6.96 10.93
C ASP A 52 4.25 5.95 9.88
N LEU A 53 3.17 6.31 9.18
CA LEU A 53 2.59 5.49 8.13
C LEU A 53 3.54 5.38 6.94
N ARG A 54 4.18 6.50 6.55
CA ARG A 54 5.18 6.52 5.49
C ARG A 54 6.32 5.57 5.79
N GLN A 55 6.87 5.61 7.00
CA GLN A 55 7.96 4.72 7.40
C GLN A 55 7.55 3.25 7.31
N ARG A 56 6.36 2.91 7.81
CA ARG A 56 5.82 1.54 7.72
C ARG A 56 5.65 1.06 6.29
N VAL A 57 5.06 1.89 5.42
CA VAL A 57 4.81 1.53 4.02
C VAL A 57 6.11 1.39 3.24
N VAL A 58 7.07 2.29 3.45
CA VAL A 58 8.41 2.18 2.83
C VAL A 58 9.08 0.87 3.23
N ASN A 59 9.07 0.53 4.53
CA ASN A 59 9.65 -0.73 5.00
C ASN A 59 8.97 -1.95 4.34
N ASN A 60 7.63 -1.97 4.28
CA ASN A 60 6.88 -3.02 3.62
C ASN A 60 7.25 -3.15 2.13
N MET A 61 7.36 -2.02 1.41
CA MET A 61 7.73 -2.00 -0.01
C MET A 61 9.16 -2.48 -0.24
N VAL A 62 10.12 -2.08 0.59
CA VAL A 62 11.51 -2.56 0.50
C VAL A 62 11.59 -4.07 0.70
N VAL A 63 10.93 -4.60 1.74
CA VAL A 63 10.88 -6.04 2.02
C VAL A 63 10.23 -6.80 0.87
N GLY A 64 9.04 -6.36 0.44
CA GLY A 64 8.30 -7.05 -0.61
C GLY A 64 8.96 -6.99 -1.97
N TYR A 65 9.58 -5.86 -2.32
CA TYR A 65 10.34 -5.74 -3.56
C TYR A 65 11.56 -6.67 -3.56
N GLY A 66 12.32 -6.68 -2.46
CA GLY A 66 13.46 -7.59 -2.29
C GLY A 66 13.05 -9.07 -2.43
N ARG A 67 11.92 -9.45 -1.84
CA ARG A 67 11.34 -10.79 -2.01
C ARG A 67 10.88 -11.06 -3.44
N GLN A 68 10.25 -10.09 -4.10
CA GLN A 68 9.76 -10.30 -5.47
C GLN A 68 10.90 -10.54 -6.45
N LEU A 69 12.05 -9.91 -6.24
CA LEU A 69 13.25 -10.12 -7.05
C LEU A 69 13.75 -11.57 -7.02
N THR A 70 13.46 -12.36 -5.98
CA THR A 70 13.87 -13.77 -5.93
C THR A 70 13.06 -14.67 -6.86
N TYR A 71 11.93 -14.19 -7.39
CA TYR A 71 11.08 -14.90 -8.36
C TYR A 71 11.32 -14.44 -9.81
N ARG A 72 12.30 -13.57 -10.04
CA ARG A 72 12.67 -13.11 -11.37
C ARG A 72 13.59 -14.17 -12.01
N HIS A 73 13.12 -14.77 -13.09
CA HIS A 73 13.88 -15.69 -13.95
C HIS A 73 14.27 -14.99 -15.25
#